data_AF-A0A1E5VWE4-F1
#
_entry.id   AF-A0A1E5VWE4-F1
#
_cell.length_a   1.000
_cell.length_b   1.000
_cell.length_c   1.000
_cell.angle_alpha   90.00
_cell.angle_beta   90.00
_cell.angle_gamma   90.00
#
_symmetry.space_group_name_H-M   'P 1'
#
loop_
_entity.id
_entity.type
_entity.pdbx_description
1 polymer ?
#
loop_
_entity_poly.entity_id
_entity_poly.type
_entity_poly.pdbx_seq_one_letter_code
_entity_poly.pdbx_strand_id
1 'polypeptide(L)'
;MASGAYPVQLLHLPGGRGGGGSGGQWRNLGAAYAAVTFLRPQGQSLVLYAAGPDGQQRPGRIVFVYPILPGDVFDRLDGAKLSWAEAGSGDEFALCFLDDAACGAVCGALAPVVRSPAVDGIAEALAGLRVARED
;
A
#
# COMPACT_ATOMS: atom_id res chain seq x y z
N MET A 1 12.51 13.62 4.56
CA MET A 1 12.23 12.24 4.99
C MET A 1 12.46 11.35 3.79
N ALA A 2 13.38 10.39 3.87
CA ALA A 2 13.76 9.58 2.70
C ALA A 2 12.61 8.62 2.34
N SER A 3 11.80 9.03 1.37
CA SER A 3 10.89 8.14 0.64
C SER A 3 11.75 7.32 -0.33
N GLY A 4 12.50 6.37 0.22
CA GLY A 4 13.22 5.36 -0.56
C GLY A 4 12.25 4.24 -0.98
N ALA A 5 12.57 3.58 -2.09
CA ALA A 5 11.94 2.30 -2.42
C ALA A 5 12.76 1.17 -1.79
N TYR A 6 12.10 0.26 -1.08
CA TYR A 6 12.74 -0.78 -0.27
C TYR A 6 12.63 -2.14 -0.95
N PRO A 7 13.71 -2.93 -1.02
CA PRO A 7 13.67 -4.25 -1.63
C PRO A 7 12.72 -5.19 -0.89
N VAL A 8 11.86 -5.86 -1.64
CA VAL A 8 10.84 -6.79 -1.14
C VAL A 8 10.68 -7.99 -2.07
N GLN A 9 10.13 -9.07 -1.51
CA GLN A 9 9.51 -10.14 -2.28
C GLN A 9 7.98 -10.02 -2.14
N LEU A 10 7.27 -9.97 -3.28
CA LEU A 10 5.81 -9.93 -3.30
C LEU A 10 5.26 -11.35 -3.24
N LEU A 11 4.36 -11.59 -2.30
CA LEU A 11 3.59 -12.82 -2.16
C LEU A 11 2.11 -12.54 -2.41
N HIS A 12 1.42 -13.51 -3.01
CA HIS A 12 -0.01 -13.47 -3.27
C HIS A 12 -0.66 -14.79 -2.83
N LEU A 13 -1.77 -14.68 -2.14
CA LEU A 13 -2.62 -15.77 -1.72
C LEU A 13 -4.01 -15.50 -2.33
N PRO A 14 -4.43 -16.28 -3.35
CA PRO A 14 -5.74 -16.08 -3.97
C PRO A 14 -6.88 -16.27 -2.96
N GLY A 15 -7.83 -15.34 -2.97
CA GLY A 15 -9.04 -15.37 -2.16
C GLY A 15 -9.99 -16.46 -2.63
N GLY A 16 -10.39 -17.35 -1.72
CA GLY A 16 -11.38 -18.38 -2.01
C GLY A 16 -12.80 -17.81 -1.93
N ARG A 17 -13.52 -17.77 -3.05
CA ARG A 17 -14.99 -17.62 -3.02
C ARG A 17 -15.59 -18.85 -2.34
N GLY A 18 -16.00 -18.70 -1.09
CA GLY A 18 -16.81 -19.69 -0.37
C GLY A 18 -16.20 -20.08 0.96
N GLY A 19 -16.92 -19.77 2.04
CA GLY A 19 -16.52 -20.10 3.40
C GLY A 19 -16.18 -21.58 3.57
N GLY A 20 -15.04 -21.83 4.22
CA GLY A 20 -14.60 -23.17 4.55
C GLY A 20 -13.11 -23.39 4.29
N GLY A 21 -12.29 -22.88 5.23
CA GLY A 21 -10.94 -23.34 5.57
C GLY A 21 -10.19 -24.26 4.61
N SER A 22 -9.82 -23.78 3.42
CA SER A 22 -8.81 -24.43 2.59
C SER A 22 -7.61 -23.51 2.48
N GLY A 23 -6.51 -23.92 3.11
CA GLY A 23 -5.23 -23.21 3.14
C GLY A 23 -4.68 -23.00 1.75
N GLY A 24 -5.02 -21.87 1.15
CA GLY A 24 -4.40 -21.43 -0.09
C GLY A 24 -2.89 -21.32 0.12
N GLN A 25 -2.14 -21.69 -0.90
CA GLN A 25 -0.69 -21.61 -0.87
C GLN A 25 -0.24 -20.22 -1.30
N TRP A 26 0.56 -19.56 -0.46
CA TRP A 26 1.26 -18.34 -0.83
C TRP A 26 2.14 -18.57 -2.06
N ARG A 27 1.92 -17.77 -3.10
CA ARG A 27 2.70 -17.76 -4.34
C ARG A 27 3.67 -16.60 -4.32
N ASN A 28 4.93 -16.87 -4.66
CA ASN A 28 5.93 -15.83 -4.86
C ASN A 28 5.75 -15.22 -6.25
N LEU A 29 5.44 -13.92 -6.31
CA LEU A 29 5.29 -13.16 -7.56
C LEU A 29 6.60 -12.50 -8.02
N GLY A 30 7.65 -12.53 -7.20
CA GLY A 30 8.98 -12.06 -7.54
C GLY A 30 9.51 -10.95 -6.64
N ALA A 31 10.74 -10.53 -6.92
CA ALA A 31 11.41 -9.44 -6.24
C ALA A 31 11.00 -8.08 -6.84
N ALA A 32 10.85 -7.08 -5.99
CA ALA A 32 10.49 -5.71 -6.37
C ALA A 32 11.03 -4.71 -5.34
N TYR A 33 10.75 -3.42 -5.56
CA TYR A 33 11.03 -2.35 -4.61
C TYR A 33 9.73 -1.65 -4.20
N ALA A 34 9.39 -1.69 -2.93
CA ALA A 34 8.17 -1.11 -2.37
C ALA A 34 8.37 0.34 -1.93
N ALA A 35 7.42 1.20 -2.28
CA ALA A 35 7.32 2.54 -1.72
C ALA A 35 5.85 2.92 -1.52
N VAL A 36 5.60 3.83 -0.58
CA VAL A 36 4.30 4.52 -0.47
C VAL A 36 4.46 5.88 -1.15
N THR A 37 3.64 6.15 -2.16
CA THR A 37 3.71 7.39 -2.94
C THR A 37 2.33 7.86 -3.36
N PHE A 38 2.21 9.10 -3.79
CA PHE A 38 0.98 9.66 -4.30
C PHE A 38 0.90 9.50 -5.83
N LEU A 39 -0.10 8.76 -6.31
CA LEU A 39 -0.40 8.59 -7.73
C LEU A 39 -1.70 9.33 -8.09
N ARG A 40 -1.69 10.13 -9.14
CA ARG A 40 -2.93 10.74 -9.67
C ARG A 40 -3.59 9.77 -10.66
N PRO A 41 -4.92 9.57 -10.62
CA PRO A 41 -5.91 10.18 -9.71
C PRO A 41 -6.15 9.40 -8.40
N GLN A 42 -5.43 8.30 -8.17
CA GLN A 42 -5.73 7.29 -7.14
C GLN A 42 -5.50 7.74 -5.69
N GLY A 43 -4.66 8.75 -5.47
CA GLY A 43 -4.28 9.20 -4.14
C GLY A 43 -3.02 8.50 -3.63
N GLN A 44 -2.93 8.27 -2.32
CA GLN A 44 -1.77 7.60 -1.72
C GLN A 44 -1.87 6.09 -1.96
N SER A 45 -0.80 5.51 -2.51
CA SER A 45 -0.76 4.13 -2.97
C SER A 45 0.50 3.44 -2.51
N LEU A 46 0.39 2.16 -2.19
CA LEU A 46 1.52 1.24 -2.12
C LEU A 46 1.90 0.83 -3.54
N VAL A 47 3.13 1.14 -3.94
CA VAL A 47 3.62 0.91 -5.30
C VAL A 47 4.84 0.03 -5.26
N LEU A 48 4.88 -0.97 -6.14
CA LEU A 48 6.08 -1.78 -6.36
C LEU A 48 6.68 -1.47 -7.72
N TYR A 49 7.99 -1.24 -7.70
CA TYR A 49 8.79 -1.03 -8.89
C TYR A 49 9.60 -2.29 -9.21
N ALA A 50 9.73 -2.61 -10.50
CA ALA A 50 10.71 -3.60 -10.95
C ALA A 50 12.12 -3.15 -10.55
N ALA A 51 13.00 -4.12 -10.33
CA ALA A 51 14.43 -3.84 -10.25
C ALA A 51 14.89 -3.16 -11.56
N GLY A 52 15.57 -2.01 -11.43
CA GLY A 52 16.23 -1.39 -12.58
C GLY A 52 17.34 -2.31 -13.13
N PRO A 53 17.69 -2.18 -14.43
CA PRO A 53 18.69 -3.04 -15.08
C PRO A 53 20.05 -3.07 -14.36
N ASP A 54 20.38 -2.03 -13.58
CA ASP A 54 21.69 -1.89 -12.91
C ASP A 54 21.62 -1.96 -11.37
N GLY A 55 20.53 -2.49 -10.79
CA GLY A 55 20.36 -2.51 -9.33
C GLY A 55 20.25 -1.12 -8.69
N GLN A 56 20.06 -0.07 -9.50
CA GLN A 56 19.89 1.29 -9.01
C GLN A 56 18.58 1.41 -8.21
N GLN A 57 18.66 2.09 -7.06
CA GLN A 57 17.53 2.53 -6.22
C GLN A 57 16.68 3.63 -6.87
N ARG A 58 16.66 3.73 -8.21
CA ARG A 58 15.73 4.61 -8.94
C ARG A 58 14.43 3.84 -9.17
N PRO A 59 13.26 4.48 -9.01
CA PRO A 59 11.99 3.82 -9.28
C PRO A 59 11.98 3.34 -10.73
N GLY A 60 12.06 2.02 -10.92
CA GLY A 60 11.94 1.36 -12.22
C GLY A 60 10.51 1.40 -12.75
N ARG A 61 10.15 0.48 -13.65
CA ARG A 61 8.75 0.35 -14.11
C ARG A 61 7.86 -0.05 -12.94
N ILE A 62 6.70 0.57 -12.79
CA ILE A 62 5.65 0.09 -11.88
C ILE A 62 5.21 -1.31 -12.32
N VAL A 63 5.22 -2.26 -11.40
CA VAL A 63 4.77 -3.65 -11.62
C VAL A 63 3.55 -4.02 -10.79
N PHE A 64 3.28 -3.27 -9.73
CA PHE A 64 2.11 -3.45 -8.89
C PHE A 64 1.72 -2.12 -8.25
N VAL A 65 0.42 -1.88 -8.13
CA VAL A 65 -0.17 -0.72 -7.46
C VAL A 65 -1.33 -1.19 -6.62
N TYR A 66 -1.33 -0.77 -5.35
CA TYR A 66 -2.45 -0.93 -4.44
C TYR A 66 -2.84 0.45 -3.89
N PRO A 67 -3.98 1.02 -4.31
CA PRO A 67 -4.52 2.24 -3.71
C PRO A 67 -4.83 1.98 -2.23
N ILE A 68 -4.33 2.84 -1.34
CA ILE A 68 -4.58 2.69 0.09
C ILE A 68 -5.88 3.39 0.42
N LEU A 69 -6.88 2.63 0.84
CA LEU A 69 -8.21 3.11 1.17
C LEU A 69 -8.39 3.23 2.69
N PRO A 70 -9.26 4.17 3.14
CA PRO A 70 -9.69 4.19 4.53
C PRO A 70 -10.31 2.85 4.93
N GLY A 71 -9.87 2.30 6.06
CA GLY A 71 -10.33 0.99 6.56
C GLY A 71 -9.50 -0.20 6.09
N ASP A 72 -8.53 -0.02 5.18
CA ASP A 72 -7.55 -1.06 4.88
C ASP A 72 -6.77 -1.46 6.13
N VAL A 73 -6.63 -2.77 6.35
CA VAL A 73 -5.86 -3.32 7.48
C VAL A 73 -4.55 -3.88 6.96
N PHE A 74 -3.45 -3.28 7.42
CA PHE A 74 -2.10 -3.74 7.14
C PHE A 74 -1.50 -4.33 8.42
N ASP A 75 -1.21 -5.63 8.37
CA ASP A 75 -0.63 -6.38 9.49
C ASP A 75 0.87 -6.55 9.31
N ARG A 76 1.63 -6.12 10.31
CA ARG A 76 3.07 -6.38 10.38
C ARG A 76 3.31 -7.69 11.13
N LEU A 77 3.89 -8.67 10.45
CA LEU A 77 4.19 -10.00 10.94
C LEU A 77 5.71 -10.21 11.01
N ASP A 78 6.19 -10.91 12.04
CA ASP A 78 7.58 -11.34 12.19
C ASP A 78 8.65 -10.25 11.97
N GLY A 79 8.30 -8.98 12.23
CA GLY A 79 9.16 -7.80 12.07
C GLY A 79 9.41 -7.34 10.63
N ALA A 80 9.65 -8.27 9.70
CA ALA A 80 10.03 -7.99 8.32
C ALA A 80 8.97 -8.35 7.27
N LYS A 81 7.76 -8.74 7.68
CA LYS A 81 6.66 -9.05 6.76
C LYS A 81 5.49 -8.09 6.97
N LEU A 82 4.90 -7.63 5.88
CA LEU A 82 3.69 -6.81 5.87
C LEU A 82 2.63 -7.51 5.03
N SER A 83 1.43 -7.73 5.55
CA SER A 83 0.32 -8.35 4.81
C SER A 83 -0.95 -7.51 4.86
N TRP A 84 -1.80 -7.66 3.86
CA TRP A 84 -3.13 -7.05 3.80
C TRP A 84 -4.05 -7.89 2.92
N ALA A 85 -5.36 -7.78 3.17
CA ALA A 85 -6.38 -8.35 2.32
C ALA A 85 -6.93 -7.28 1.37
N GLU A 86 -7.13 -7.63 0.10
CA GLU A 86 -7.79 -6.76 -0.86
C GLU A 86 -9.30 -6.85 -0.69
N ALA A 87 -9.92 -5.71 -0.36
CA ALA A 87 -11.31 -5.63 0.09
C ALA A 87 -12.35 -6.10 -0.96
N GLY A 88 -12.02 -6.14 -2.25
CA GLY A 88 -12.94 -6.54 -3.32
C GLY A 88 -12.93 -8.03 -3.66
N SER A 89 -11.75 -8.65 -3.77
CA SER A 89 -11.58 -10.03 -4.20
C SER A 89 -11.44 -11.02 -3.04
N GLY A 90 -11.03 -10.54 -1.87
CA GLY A 90 -10.58 -11.40 -0.76
C GLY A 90 -9.20 -12.01 -1.00
N ASP A 91 -8.48 -11.60 -2.04
CA ASP A 91 -7.07 -11.93 -2.20
C ASP A 91 -6.25 -11.35 -1.05
N GLU A 92 -5.28 -12.11 -0.56
CA GLU A 92 -4.31 -11.62 0.41
C GLU A 92 -2.96 -11.40 -0.27
N PHE A 93 -2.28 -10.33 0.12
CA PHE A 93 -0.95 -10.00 -0.34
C PHE A 93 0.00 -9.87 0.84
N ALA A 94 1.27 -10.15 0.59
CA ALA A 94 2.31 -9.84 1.57
C ALA A 94 3.60 -9.36 0.90
N LEU A 95 4.31 -8.47 1.58
CA LEU A 95 5.66 -8.06 1.27
C LEU A 95 6.61 -8.64 2.32
N CYS A 96 7.61 -9.39 1.87
CA CYS A 96 8.73 -9.78 2.71
C CYS A 96 9.91 -8.82 2.44
N PHE A 97 10.27 -8.05 3.45
CA PHE A 97 11.40 -7.11 3.41
C PHE A 97 12.70 -7.81 3.76
N LEU A 98 13.83 -7.22 3.34
CA LEU A 98 15.16 -7.72 3.75
C LEU A 98 15.43 -7.53 5.24
N ASP A 99 14.88 -6.47 5.84
CA ASP A 99 15.11 -6.14 7.23
C ASP A 99 13.90 -5.44 7.87
N ASP A 100 13.91 -5.42 9.21
CA ASP A 100 12.87 -4.84 10.05
C ASP A 100 12.74 -3.32 9.86
N ALA A 101 13.85 -2.62 9.62
CA ALA A 101 13.86 -1.17 9.49
C ALA A 101 13.15 -0.73 8.19
N ALA A 102 13.37 -1.44 7.09
CA ALA A 102 12.70 -1.24 5.81
C ALA A 102 11.18 -1.47 5.93
N CYS A 103 10.77 -2.57 6.59
CA CYS A 103 9.37 -2.84 6.87
C CYS A 103 8.75 -1.72 7.73
N GLY A 104 9.44 -1.32 8.81
CA GLY A 104 9.02 -0.24 9.69
C GLY A 104 8.86 1.10 8.96
N ALA A 105 9.75 1.42 8.01
CA ALA A 105 9.67 2.64 7.22
C ALA A 105 8.44 2.65 6.30
N VAL A 106 8.13 1.53 5.64
CA VAL A 106 6.92 1.41 4.80
C VAL A 106 5.65 1.45 5.67
N CYS A 107 5.61 0.71 6.77
CA CYS A 107 4.48 0.74 7.71
C CYS A 107 4.25 2.15 8.29
N GLY A 108 5.31 2.88 8.61
CA GLY A 108 5.24 4.27 9.05
C GLY A 108 4.66 5.21 7.99
N ALA A 109 4.91 4.94 6.71
CA ALA A 109 4.33 5.70 5.60
C ALA A 109 2.87 5.35 5.29
N LEU A 110 2.42 4.14 5.64
CA LEU A 110 1.02 3.71 5.54
C LEU A 110 0.13 4.29 6.66
N ALA A 111 0.67 4.38 7.87
CA ALA A 111 -0.10 4.73 9.07
C ALA A 111 -0.92 6.05 8.99
N PRO A 112 -0.43 7.14 8.38
CA PRO A 112 -1.21 8.38 8.26
C PRO A 112 -2.46 8.24 7.39
N VAL A 113 -2.44 7.36 6.39
CA VAL A 113 -3.54 7.19 5.41
C VAL A 113 -4.65 6.34 5.99
N VAL A 114 -4.28 5.22 6.61
CA VAL A 114 -5.22 4.27 7.22
C VAL A 114 -5.96 4.91 8.40
N ARG A 115 -5.30 5.82 9.13
CA ARG A 115 -5.88 6.55 10.27
C ARG A 115 -6.65 7.80 9.88
N SER A 116 -6.55 8.24 8.62
CA SER A 116 -7.37 9.35 8.16
C SER A 116 -8.79 8.83 7.99
N PRO A 117 -9.79 9.41 8.67
CA PRO A 117 -11.18 9.08 8.36
C PRO A 117 -11.40 9.30 6.85
N ALA A 118 -12.15 8.40 6.22
CA ALA A 118 -12.67 8.68 4.88
C ALA A 118 -13.32 10.06 4.94
N VAL A 119 -12.87 11.00 4.11
CA VAL A 119 -13.42 12.35 4.13
C VAL A 119 -14.75 12.35 3.38
N ASP A 120 -15.71 11.57 3.89
CA ASP A 120 -17.10 11.72 3.57
C ASP A 120 -17.53 13.11 4.06
N GLY A 121 -17.79 14.01 3.12
CA GLY A 121 -18.28 15.36 3.45
C GLY A 121 -17.35 16.53 3.13
N ILE A 122 -16.29 16.37 2.32
CA ILE A 122 -15.52 17.53 1.80
C ILE A 122 -16.47 18.58 1.16
N ALA A 123 -17.53 18.13 0.48
CA ALA A 123 -18.53 19.01 -0.10
C ALA A 123 -19.26 19.86 0.95
N GLU A 124 -19.59 19.31 2.13
CA GLU A 124 -20.22 20.09 3.22
C GLU A 124 -19.23 20.99 3.94
N ALA A 125 -18.00 20.51 4.18
CA ALA A 125 -16.94 21.31 4.79
C ALA A 125 -16.55 22.51 3.91
N LEU A 126 -16.53 22.34 2.59
CA LEU A 126 -16.28 23.42 1.63
C LEU A 126 -17.51 24.30 1.38
N ALA A 127 -18.73 23.79 1.55
CA ALA A 127 -19.96 24.60 1.45
C ALA A 127 -20.02 25.69 2.54
N GLY A 128 -19.43 25.45 3.71
CA GLY A 128 -19.28 26.45 4.77
C GLY A 128 -18.20 27.51 4.51
N LEU A 129 -17.31 27.29 3.54
CA LEU A 129 -16.19 28.16 3.17
C LEU A 129 -16.52 29.04 1.94
N ARG A 130 -17.73 29.61 1.90
CA ARG A 130 -18.01 30.68 0.94
C ARG A 130 -17.19 31.91 1.33
N VAL A 131 -16.12 32.15 0.57
CA VAL A 131 -15.28 33.34 0.64
C VAL A 131 -16.16 34.58 0.62
N ALA A 132 -16.12 35.37 1.69
CA ALA A 132 -16.68 36.70 1.71
C ALA A 132 -15.94 37.52 0.63
N ARG A 133 -16.66 37.87 -0.44
CA ARG A 133 -16.17 38.84 -1.42
C ARG A 133 -16.32 40.21 -0.76
N GLU A 134 -15.21 40.88 -0.48
CA GLU A 134 -15.21 42.30 -0.12
C GLU A 134 -15.57 43.11 -1.39
N ASP A 135 -16.49 44.06 -1.22
CA ASP A 135 -16.92 45.04 -2.23
C ASP A 135 -15.81 46.05 -2.58
#